data_AF-A0A8H4UVF1-F1
#
_entry.id   AF-A0A8H4UVF1-F1
#
_cell.length_a   1.000
_cell.length_b   1.000
_cell.length_c   1.000
_cell.angle_alpha   90.00
_cell.angle_beta   90.00
_cell.angle_gamma   90.00
#
_symmetry.space_group_name_H-M   'P 1'
#
loop_
_entity.id
_entity.type
_entity.pdbx_description
1 polymer ?
#
loop_
_entity_poly.entity_id
_entity_poly.type
_entity_poly.pdbx_seq_one_letter_code
_entity_poly.pdbx_strand_id
1 'polypeptide(L)'
;MLPSTLLLSLAASASTHIASWNKGMYCKVNSNHRHLISKKNQWWMQANRGCNLVPPPAGEFLELPAGKSFETELANNRAFTTLSYDGKLTTNWQDGKNRSMPWRGPRNTPGCLTDGGDGSAGELHTRSIETTGGTAWAISYESDIKKVTMDNLVVFSVRYYSPFFRETWYDVPADMPACPEKGCYCAWFWIPDGC
;
A
#
# COMPACT_ATOMS: atom_id res chain seq x y z
N MET A 1 -27.03 36.03 27.45
CA MET A 1 -26.24 34.81 27.75
C MET A 1 -26.67 33.74 26.77
N LEU A 2 -25.96 33.55 25.66
CA LEU A 2 -26.21 32.44 24.73
C LEU A 2 -25.06 31.42 24.87
N PRO A 3 -25.33 30.11 24.92
CA PRO A 3 -24.29 29.11 25.12
C PRO A 3 -23.56 28.85 23.81
N SER A 4 -22.24 29.00 23.81
CA SER A 4 -21.36 28.52 22.73
C SER A 4 -21.39 26.99 22.70
N THR A 5 -22.03 26.42 21.69
CA THR A 5 -21.92 24.98 21.40
C THR A 5 -20.66 24.76 20.56
N LEU A 6 -19.61 24.23 21.18
CA LEU A 6 -18.38 23.84 20.49
C LEU A 6 -18.64 22.54 19.73
N LEU A 7 -18.90 22.64 18.42
CA LEU A 7 -18.98 21.49 17.52
C LEU A 7 -17.57 20.92 17.30
N LEU A 8 -17.25 19.84 18.04
CA LEU A 8 -16.11 18.98 17.74
C LEU A 8 -16.39 18.26 16.41
N SER A 9 -15.87 18.80 15.31
CA SER A 9 -15.87 18.12 14.02
C SER A 9 -14.82 17.00 14.06
N LEU A 10 -15.25 15.79 14.42
CA LEU A 10 -14.48 14.59 14.13
C LEU A 10 -14.53 14.38 12.61
N ALA A 11 -13.58 14.97 11.88
CA ALA A 11 -13.39 14.69 10.47
C ALA A 11 -12.84 13.26 10.32
N ALA A 12 -13.74 12.27 10.29
CA ALA A 12 -13.44 10.94 9.79
C ALA A 12 -13.07 11.07 8.32
N SER A 13 -11.77 11.27 8.05
CA SER A 13 -11.24 11.24 6.70
C SER A 13 -11.24 9.79 6.25
N ALA A 14 -12.22 9.40 5.43
CA ALA A 14 -12.16 8.13 4.71
C ALA A 14 -10.92 8.16 3.80
N SER A 15 -9.89 7.39 4.18
CA SER A 15 -8.63 7.22 3.44
C SER A 15 -8.84 6.12 2.41
N THR A 16 -8.97 6.48 1.14
CA THR A 16 -9.37 5.54 0.07
C THR A 16 -8.19 4.91 -0.67
N HIS A 17 -7.05 4.61 -0.06
CA HIS A 17 -5.92 4.02 -0.83
C HIS A 17 -5.06 3.08 0.01
N ILE A 18 -4.75 1.91 -0.55
CA ILE A 18 -3.78 0.97 0.02
C ILE A 18 -2.35 1.34 -0.39
N ALA A 19 -1.44 1.29 0.58
CA ALA A 19 0.00 1.35 0.35
C ALA A 19 0.69 0.12 0.93
N SER A 20 1.83 -0.25 0.36
CA SER A 20 2.75 -1.21 0.95
C SER A 20 3.70 -0.50 1.92
N TRP A 21 3.39 -0.62 3.22
CA TRP A 21 4.15 0.00 4.30
C TRP A 21 5.34 -0.87 4.66
N ASN A 22 6.55 -0.33 4.45
CA ASN A 22 7.78 -1.06 4.66
C ASN A 22 8.84 -0.18 5.30
N LYS A 23 9.86 -0.85 5.85
CA LYS A 23 11.14 -0.20 6.10
C LYS A 23 11.77 0.25 4.77
N GLY A 24 12.52 1.34 4.78
CA GLY A 24 13.17 1.88 3.58
C GLY A 24 12.23 2.52 2.54
N MET A 25 10.93 2.64 2.81
CA MET A 25 10.01 3.32 1.88
C MET A 25 10.19 4.85 1.90
N TYR A 26 10.05 5.47 0.73
CA TYR A 26 9.83 6.92 0.65
C TYR A 26 8.50 7.29 1.27
N CYS A 27 8.44 8.49 1.86
CA CYS A 27 7.20 9.09 2.31
C CYS A 27 6.44 8.18 3.29
N LYS A 28 7.15 7.69 4.31
CA LYS A 28 6.59 6.88 5.39
C LYS A 28 5.72 7.73 6.33
N VAL A 29 4.71 8.42 5.80
CA VAL A 29 3.75 9.28 6.51
C VAL A 29 2.36 9.09 5.91
N ASN A 30 1.31 9.21 6.74
CA ASN A 30 -0.06 9.17 6.25
C ASN A 30 -0.38 10.41 5.41
N SER A 31 -1.11 10.25 4.30
CA SER A 31 -1.70 11.39 3.61
C SER A 31 -3.03 11.04 2.95
N ASN A 32 -3.92 12.02 2.87
CA ASN A 32 -5.21 11.89 2.20
C ASN A 32 -5.07 12.04 0.66
N HIS A 33 -5.94 11.37 -0.08
CA HIS A 33 -5.92 11.30 -1.54
C HIS A 33 -7.29 11.61 -2.15
N ARG A 34 -7.31 12.29 -3.32
CA ARG A 34 -8.53 12.52 -4.13
C ARG A 34 -8.31 12.65 -5.66
N HIS A 35 -7.20 12.20 -6.25
CA HIS A 35 -7.00 12.43 -7.69
C HIS A 35 -6.26 11.34 -8.46
N LEU A 36 -6.80 11.01 -9.64
CA LEU A 36 -6.10 10.30 -10.71
C LEU A 36 -5.06 11.24 -11.32
N ILE A 37 -3.88 10.70 -11.63
CA ILE A 37 -2.73 11.50 -12.07
C ILE A 37 -2.12 10.87 -13.29
N SER A 38 -2.20 11.56 -14.43
CA SER A 38 -1.72 11.04 -15.71
C SER A 38 -0.27 11.47 -16.04
N LYS A 39 0.21 12.58 -15.48
CA LYS A 39 1.54 13.10 -15.81
C LYS A 39 2.63 12.38 -15.01
N LYS A 40 3.66 11.87 -15.71
CA LYS A 40 4.80 11.14 -15.12
C LYS A 40 5.46 11.89 -13.96
N ASN A 41 5.72 13.18 -14.13
CA ASN A 41 6.34 14.00 -13.09
C ASN A 41 5.46 14.23 -11.84
N GLN A 42 4.20 13.79 -11.86
CA GLN A 42 3.29 13.85 -10.72
C GLN A 42 3.10 12.47 -10.08
N TRP A 43 2.89 11.40 -10.85
CA TRP A 43 2.65 10.07 -10.28
C TRP A 43 3.94 9.32 -9.91
N TRP A 44 5.05 9.60 -10.60
CA TRP A 44 6.33 8.94 -10.33
C TRP A 44 6.78 9.21 -8.90
N MET A 45 7.04 8.16 -8.13
CA MET A 45 7.32 8.24 -6.69
C MET A 45 6.30 9.07 -5.90
N GLN A 46 5.06 9.14 -6.37
CA GLN A 46 4.01 9.93 -5.72
C GLN A 46 4.42 11.42 -5.57
N ALA A 47 5.13 11.98 -6.57
CA ALA A 47 5.71 13.32 -6.52
C ALA A 47 4.67 14.44 -6.31
N ASN A 48 3.43 14.24 -6.74
CA ASN A 48 2.32 15.16 -6.45
C ASN A 48 2.03 15.33 -4.95
N ARG A 49 2.51 14.41 -4.11
CA ARG A 49 2.43 14.45 -2.64
C ARG A 49 3.73 14.94 -2.00
N GLY A 50 4.74 15.29 -2.80
CA GLY A 50 6.09 15.55 -2.33
C GLY A 50 6.80 14.31 -1.79
N CYS A 51 6.26 13.11 -2.02
CA CYS A 51 6.82 11.87 -1.47
C CYS A 51 8.22 11.57 -2.01
N ASN A 52 8.52 11.98 -3.24
CA ASN A 52 9.85 11.94 -3.85
C ASN A 52 10.91 12.80 -3.12
N LEU A 53 10.48 13.69 -2.22
CA LEU A 53 11.37 14.57 -1.42
C LEU A 53 11.57 14.06 0.02
N VAL A 54 10.92 12.97 0.40
CA VAL A 54 10.96 12.41 1.77
C VAL A 54 11.59 11.02 1.71
N PRO A 55 12.93 10.91 1.67
CA PRO A 55 13.60 9.61 1.67
C PRO A 55 13.42 8.89 3.02
N PRO A 56 13.61 7.56 3.06
CA PRO A 56 13.71 6.85 4.33
C PRO A 56 14.92 7.34 5.15
N PRO A 57 14.94 7.07 6.47
CA PRO A 57 16.15 7.25 7.28
C PRO A 57 17.36 6.53 6.68
N ALA A 58 18.55 7.11 6.83
CA ALA A 58 19.78 6.52 6.32
C ALA A 58 20.03 5.12 6.93
N GLY A 59 20.42 4.16 6.08
CA GLY A 59 20.67 2.79 6.48
C GLY A 59 19.42 1.92 6.66
N GLU A 60 18.23 2.47 6.41
CA GLU A 60 16.98 1.71 6.52
C GLU A 60 16.57 1.13 5.15
N PHE A 61 16.55 -0.19 5.05
CA PHE A 61 16.19 -0.91 3.82
C PHE A 61 15.07 -1.92 4.07
N LEU A 62 14.35 -2.26 2.99
CA LEU A 62 13.57 -3.48 2.92
C LEU A 62 14.51 -4.59 2.46
N GLU A 63 14.65 -5.64 3.27
CA GLU A 63 15.54 -6.76 2.97
C GLU A 63 14.86 -7.77 2.04
N LEU A 64 15.56 -8.16 0.97
CA LEU A 64 15.10 -9.14 -0.02
C LEU A 64 15.97 -10.39 0.05
N PRO A 65 15.60 -11.39 0.87
CA PRO A 65 16.39 -12.60 1.02
C PRO A 65 16.21 -13.53 -0.19
N ALA A 66 17.22 -13.64 -1.06
CA ALA A 66 17.19 -14.50 -2.24
C ALA A 66 16.75 -15.95 -1.91
N GLY A 67 15.80 -16.47 -2.68
CA GLY A 67 15.27 -17.83 -2.53
C GLY A 67 14.34 -18.04 -1.32
N LYS A 68 13.96 -16.95 -0.65
CA LYS A 68 13.00 -16.94 0.46
C LYS A 68 11.87 -15.95 0.16
N SER A 69 11.07 -15.64 1.17
CA SER A 69 10.00 -14.65 1.07
C SER A 69 10.26 -13.49 2.02
N PHE A 70 9.73 -12.32 1.69
CA PHE A 70 9.66 -11.16 2.56
C PHE A 70 8.21 -10.75 2.80
N GLU A 71 7.92 -10.23 3.99
CA GLU A 71 6.61 -9.73 4.37
C GLU A 71 6.52 -8.22 4.12
N THR A 72 5.34 -7.76 3.71
CA THR A 72 4.98 -6.33 3.66
C THR A 72 3.63 -6.15 4.32
N GLU A 73 3.40 -4.98 4.91
CA GLU A 73 2.10 -4.62 5.44
C GLU A 73 1.33 -3.72 4.46
N LEU A 74 0.26 -4.26 3.87
CA LEU A 74 -0.64 -3.55 2.96
C LEU A 74 -1.78 -2.92 3.77
N ALA A 75 -1.81 -1.61 3.88
CA ALA A 75 -2.82 -0.94 4.71
C ALA A 75 -3.28 0.40 4.13
N ASN A 76 -4.52 0.76 4.43
CA ASN A 76 -5.11 2.05 4.01
C ASN A 76 -4.60 3.25 4.84
N ASN A 77 -3.93 2.94 5.94
CA ASN A 77 -3.34 3.88 6.87
C ASN A 77 -2.18 3.21 7.61
N ARG A 78 -1.06 3.92 7.79
CA ARG A 78 0.09 3.44 8.57
C ARG A 78 -0.26 3.11 10.01
N ALA A 79 -1.32 3.74 10.56
CA ALA A 79 -1.81 3.46 11.90
C ALA A 79 -2.13 1.97 12.10
N PHE A 80 -2.56 1.27 11.03
CA PHE A 80 -2.93 -0.13 11.07
C PHE A 80 -1.76 -1.06 10.71
N THR A 81 -0.52 -0.58 10.79
CA THR A 81 0.68 -1.39 10.58
C THR A 81 1.58 -1.39 11.81
N THR A 82 2.58 -2.27 11.86
CA THR A 82 3.58 -2.30 12.94
C THR A 82 4.47 -1.06 12.96
N LEU A 83 4.44 -0.23 11.91
CA LEU A 83 5.18 1.03 11.82
C LEU A 83 4.53 2.17 12.63
N SER A 84 3.44 1.93 13.36
CA SER A 84 2.81 2.91 14.25
C SER A 84 2.21 2.25 15.47
N TYR A 85 2.15 2.99 16.58
CA TYR A 85 1.52 2.56 17.84
C TYR A 85 1.97 1.18 18.35
N ASP A 86 3.22 0.78 18.08
CA ASP A 86 3.76 -0.54 18.40
C ASP A 86 2.90 -1.70 17.86
N GLY A 87 2.20 -1.49 16.74
CA GLY A 87 1.30 -2.48 16.14
C GLY A 87 -0.03 -2.69 16.88
N LYS A 88 -0.35 -1.90 17.92
CA LYS A 88 -1.55 -2.10 18.76
C LYS A 88 -2.87 -1.96 18.01
N LEU A 89 -2.88 -1.32 16.85
CA LEU A 89 -4.08 -1.13 16.01
C LEU A 89 -4.10 -2.08 14.80
N THR A 90 -3.18 -3.04 14.73
CA THR A 90 -3.12 -4.02 13.64
C THR A 90 -4.23 -5.06 13.79
N THR A 91 -4.74 -5.53 12.66
CA THR A 91 -5.60 -6.72 12.54
C THR A 91 -5.16 -7.52 11.32
N ASN A 92 -5.82 -8.61 10.95
CA ASN A 92 -5.50 -9.29 9.67
C ASN A 92 -5.87 -8.44 8.44
N TRP A 93 -6.62 -7.36 8.62
CA TRP A 93 -7.25 -6.56 7.58
C TRP A 93 -6.56 -5.21 7.43
N GLN A 94 -6.52 -4.74 6.19
CA GLN A 94 -5.81 -3.54 5.74
C GLN A 94 -6.35 -2.23 6.32
N ASP A 95 -7.55 -2.25 6.91
CA ASP A 95 -8.23 -1.10 7.50
C ASP A 95 -8.31 -1.14 9.04
N GLY A 96 -7.62 -2.07 9.68
CA GLY A 96 -7.57 -2.20 11.13
C GLY A 96 -8.87 -2.71 11.77
N LYS A 97 -9.84 -3.20 10.99
CA LYS A 97 -11.09 -3.77 11.51
C LYS A 97 -11.03 -5.30 11.49
N ASN A 98 -11.60 -5.95 12.51
CA ASN A 98 -11.76 -7.40 12.49
C ASN A 98 -12.97 -7.81 11.64
N ARG A 99 -12.78 -8.83 10.80
CA ARG A 99 -13.80 -9.38 9.90
C ARG A 99 -13.71 -10.90 9.85
N SER A 100 -14.82 -11.54 9.50
CA SER A 100 -14.91 -12.97 9.23
C SER A 100 -14.97 -13.25 7.73
N MET A 101 -14.46 -14.42 7.34
CA MET A 101 -14.62 -14.93 5.97
C MET A 101 -15.89 -15.78 5.86
N PRO A 102 -16.54 -15.83 4.67
CA PRO A 102 -16.22 -15.05 3.48
C PRO A 102 -16.72 -13.60 3.57
N TRP A 103 -15.85 -12.63 3.27
CA TRP A 103 -16.22 -11.23 3.16
C TRP A 103 -16.44 -10.85 1.69
N ARG A 104 -17.68 -10.45 1.36
CA ARG A 104 -18.14 -10.21 0.00
C ARG A 104 -19.12 -9.04 -0.06
N GLY A 105 -19.11 -8.35 -1.20
CA GLY A 105 -20.14 -7.38 -1.55
C GLY A 105 -21.51 -8.05 -1.78
N PRO A 106 -22.59 -7.26 -1.96
CA PRO A 106 -23.92 -7.79 -2.16
C PRO A 106 -24.02 -8.60 -3.45
N ARG A 107 -24.89 -9.62 -3.45
CA ARG A 107 -25.07 -10.56 -4.58
C ARG A 107 -25.59 -9.91 -5.87
N ASN A 108 -26.24 -8.75 -5.78
CA ASN A 108 -26.77 -8.05 -6.94
C ASN A 108 -25.61 -7.27 -7.61
N THR A 109 -25.31 -7.57 -8.87
CA THR A 109 -24.25 -6.88 -9.63
C THR A 109 -24.61 -5.41 -9.89
N PRO A 110 -23.64 -4.46 -9.81
CA PRO A 110 -22.24 -4.62 -9.46
C PRO A 110 -21.97 -4.24 -7.99
N GLY A 111 -22.26 -5.12 -7.03
CA GLY A 111 -21.97 -4.85 -5.61
C GLY A 111 -20.48 -4.96 -5.26
N CYS A 112 -19.84 -3.87 -4.87
CA CYS A 112 -18.50 -3.82 -4.30
C CYS A 112 -18.52 -4.16 -2.80
N LEU A 113 -17.35 -4.41 -2.18
CA LEU A 113 -17.28 -4.63 -0.73
C LEU A 113 -17.91 -3.48 0.06
N THR A 114 -17.74 -2.24 -0.40
CA THR A 114 -18.32 -1.03 0.23
C THR A 114 -19.84 -1.01 0.23
N ASP A 115 -20.48 -1.76 -0.67
CA ASP A 115 -21.93 -1.91 -0.71
C ASP A 115 -22.43 -2.99 0.26
N GLY A 116 -21.53 -3.67 0.99
CA GLY A 116 -21.78 -4.81 1.87
C GLY A 116 -22.44 -4.51 3.22
N GLY A 117 -23.16 -3.38 3.34
CA GLY A 117 -23.93 -3.00 4.53
C GLY A 117 -23.15 -2.26 5.63
N ASP A 118 -21.82 -2.40 5.70
CA ASP A 118 -20.96 -1.65 6.64
C ASP A 118 -20.24 -0.44 6.03
N GLY A 119 -20.42 -0.20 4.72
CA GLY A 119 -19.87 0.95 4.01
C GLY A 119 -18.36 0.95 3.85
N SER A 120 -17.67 -0.18 4.08
CA SER A 120 -16.20 -0.21 4.21
C SER A 120 -15.48 -0.88 3.03
N ALA A 121 -14.14 -0.80 2.99
CA ALA A 121 -13.33 -1.50 1.99
C ALA A 121 -13.48 -1.04 0.53
N GLY A 122 -13.98 0.17 0.32
CA GLY A 122 -13.89 0.83 -0.98
C GLY A 122 -12.44 0.98 -1.44
N GLU A 123 -11.48 1.06 -0.51
CA GLU A 123 -10.06 1.15 -0.85
C GLU A 123 -9.46 -0.13 -1.44
N LEU A 124 -10.12 -1.28 -1.32
CA LEU A 124 -9.67 -2.55 -1.91
C LEU A 124 -10.10 -2.70 -3.37
N HIS A 125 -11.04 -1.86 -3.82
CA HIS A 125 -11.55 -1.85 -5.17
C HIS A 125 -11.91 -3.23 -5.73
N THR A 126 -12.66 -3.99 -4.93
CA THR A 126 -12.98 -5.39 -5.19
C THR A 126 -14.37 -5.76 -4.65
N ARG A 127 -14.87 -6.91 -5.08
CA ARG A 127 -16.15 -7.51 -4.62
C ARG A 127 -15.92 -8.59 -3.57
N SER A 128 -14.73 -9.19 -3.56
CA SER A 128 -14.33 -10.32 -2.72
C SER A 128 -12.84 -10.61 -2.90
N ILE A 129 -12.27 -11.54 -2.13
CA ILE A 129 -10.86 -11.91 -2.27
C ILE A 129 -10.53 -12.37 -3.70
N GLU A 130 -11.40 -13.17 -4.32
CA GLU A 130 -11.16 -13.77 -5.64
C GLU A 130 -11.17 -12.76 -6.79
N THR A 131 -11.77 -11.60 -6.59
CA THR A 131 -11.83 -10.50 -7.59
C THR A 131 -10.77 -9.43 -7.33
N THR A 132 -9.85 -9.64 -6.38
CA THR A 132 -8.85 -8.63 -6.02
C THR A 132 -7.68 -8.71 -7.01
N GLY A 133 -7.36 -7.58 -7.66
CA GLY A 133 -6.50 -7.51 -8.86
C GLY A 133 -5.06 -8.02 -8.75
N GLY A 134 -4.54 -8.23 -7.54
CA GLY A 134 -3.16 -8.67 -7.29
C GLY A 134 -2.15 -7.53 -7.39
N THR A 135 -0.98 -7.73 -6.78
CA THR A 135 0.07 -6.71 -6.63
C THR A 135 1.41 -7.24 -7.10
N ALA A 136 2.32 -6.33 -7.42
CA ALA A 136 3.66 -6.68 -7.90
C ALA A 136 4.74 -5.84 -7.23
N TRP A 137 5.92 -6.43 -7.07
CA TRP A 137 7.15 -5.74 -6.72
C TRP A 137 8.11 -5.76 -7.90
N ALA A 138 8.66 -4.58 -8.19
CA ALA A 138 9.72 -4.39 -9.16
C ALA A 138 10.98 -3.85 -8.50
N ILE A 139 12.13 -4.13 -9.11
CA ILE A 139 13.44 -3.70 -8.65
C ILE A 139 14.22 -3.01 -9.79
N SER A 140 15.01 -2.01 -9.43
CA SER A 140 16.02 -1.38 -10.28
C SER A 140 17.36 -1.45 -9.56
N TYR A 141 18.37 -2.04 -10.21
CA TYR A 141 19.74 -2.19 -9.70
C TYR A 141 20.57 -0.89 -9.81
N GLU A 142 19.96 0.23 -9.43
CA GLU A 142 20.54 1.55 -9.44
C GLU A 142 20.50 2.14 -8.03
N SER A 143 21.58 2.82 -7.63
CA SER A 143 21.70 3.41 -6.29
C SER A 143 21.38 4.90 -6.25
N ASP A 144 21.29 5.57 -7.40
CA ASP A 144 20.80 6.94 -7.52
C ASP A 144 19.34 6.95 -7.97
N ILE A 145 18.43 7.32 -7.07
CA ILE A 145 16.99 7.36 -7.36
C ILE A 145 16.65 8.21 -8.59
N LYS A 146 17.48 9.20 -8.95
CA LYS A 146 17.26 10.06 -10.13
C LYS A 146 17.47 9.33 -11.45
N LYS A 147 18.16 8.19 -11.43
CA LYS A 147 18.42 7.31 -12.58
C LYS A 147 17.48 6.12 -12.65
N VAL A 148 16.65 5.91 -11.63
CA VAL A 148 15.58 4.91 -11.68
C VAL A 148 14.48 5.40 -12.60
N THR A 149 14.04 4.55 -13.52
CA THR A 149 12.98 4.85 -14.50
C THR A 149 12.04 3.65 -14.61
N MET A 150 10.91 3.82 -15.31
CA MET A 150 10.05 2.68 -15.64
C MET A 150 10.77 1.63 -16.50
N ASP A 151 11.73 2.05 -17.32
CA ASP A 151 12.41 1.16 -18.28
C ASP A 151 13.46 0.26 -17.61
N ASN A 152 13.94 0.63 -16.41
CA ASN A 152 14.89 -0.17 -15.63
C ASN A 152 14.29 -0.79 -14.36
N LEU A 153 12.96 -0.73 -14.21
CA LEU A 153 12.24 -1.49 -13.20
C LEU A 153 11.82 -2.85 -13.78
N VAL A 154 12.25 -3.93 -13.14
CA VAL A 154 11.89 -5.30 -13.51
C VAL A 154 11.05 -5.91 -12.41
N VAL A 155 9.85 -6.38 -12.75
CA VAL A 155 8.99 -7.13 -11.82
C VAL A 155 9.68 -8.45 -11.47
N PHE A 156 9.96 -8.66 -10.18
CA PHE A 156 10.61 -9.87 -9.69
C PHE A 156 9.70 -10.74 -8.83
N SER A 157 8.59 -10.18 -8.32
CA SER A 157 7.65 -10.91 -7.48
C SER A 157 6.23 -10.39 -7.68
N VAL A 158 5.25 -11.30 -7.63
CA VAL A 158 3.83 -11.00 -7.75
C VAL A 158 3.06 -11.71 -6.66
N ARG A 159 1.94 -11.13 -6.24
CA ARG A 159 0.98 -11.77 -5.34
C ARG A 159 -0.41 -11.64 -5.92
N TYR A 160 -1.09 -12.77 -6.08
CA TYR A 160 -2.50 -12.80 -6.46
C TYR A 160 -3.38 -12.50 -5.26
N TYR A 161 -4.59 -11.99 -5.53
CA TYR A 161 -5.60 -11.70 -4.51
C TYR A 161 -5.15 -10.72 -3.40
N SER A 162 -4.16 -9.90 -3.69
CA SER A 162 -3.71 -8.78 -2.86
C SER A 162 -4.25 -7.45 -3.43
N PRO A 163 -4.45 -6.41 -2.60
CA PRO A 163 -4.04 -6.28 -1.20
C PRO A 163 -5.13 -6.62 -0.16
N PHE A 164 -5.81 -7.77 -0.28
CA PHE A 164 -6.96 -8.12 0.56
C PHE A 164 -6.66 -8.30 2.05
N PHE A 165 -5.44 -8.74 2.40
CA PHE A 165 -4.98 -8.87 3.78
C PHE A 165 -3.82 -7.92 4.06
N ARG A 166 -3.67 -7.52 5.33
CA ARG A 166 -2.57 -6.64 5.75
C ARG A 166 -1.22 -7.30 5.54
N GLU A 167 -0.97 -8.41 6.22
CA GLU A 167 0.29 -9.14 6.10
C GLU A 167 0.28 -9.91 4.79
N THR A 168 1.19 -9.52 3.90
CA THR A 168 1.31 -10.15 2.57
C THR A 168 2.76 -10.51 2.31
N TRP A 169 2.96 -11.78 1.96
CA TRP A 169 4.26 -12.35 1.65
C TRP A 169 4.52 -12.41 0.15
N TYR A 170 5.74 -12.08 -0.24
CA TYR A 170 6.22 -12.08 -1.62
C TYR A 170 7.49 -12.92 -1.71
N ASP A 171 7.58 -13.78 -2.71
CA ASP A 171 8.72 -14.67 -2.93
C ASP A 171 9.82 -13.94 -3.71
N VAL A 172 11.07 -14.14 -3.30
CA VAL A 172 12.26 -13.58 -3.94
C VAL A 172 12.95 -14.67 -4.76
N PRO A 173 13.21 -14.46 -6.06
CA PRO A 173 13.97 -15.41 -6.87
C PRO A 173 15.31 -15.78 -6.22
N ALA A 174 15.69 -17.06 -6.29
CA ALA A 174 16.92 -17.57 -5.69
C ALA A 174 18.20 -17.04 -6.37
N ASP A 175 18.10 -16.71 -7.65
CA ASP A 175 19.15 -16.20 -8.52
C ASP A 175 19.16 -14.68 -8.62
N MET A 176 18.40 -13.99 -7.75
CA MET A 176 18.38 -12.53 -7.69
C MET A 176 19.80 -12.00 -7.40
N PRO A 177 20.40 -11.18 -8.29
CA PRO A 177 21.75 -10.69 -8.06
C PRO A 177 21.78 -9.71 -6.89
N ALA A 178 22.98 -9.52 -6.32
CA ALA A 178 23.21 -8.55 -5.26
C ALA A 178 23.00 -7.11 -5.77
N CYS A 179 22.43 -6.26 -4.93
CA CYS A 179 22.36 -4.84 -5.21
C CYS A 179 23.75 -4.19 -5.13
N PRO A 180 23.97 -3.03 -5.77
CA PRO A 180 25.19 -2.27 -5.59
C PRO A 180 25.42 -1.90 -4.12
N GLU A 181 26.64 -1.52 -3.75
CA GLU A 181 27.05 -1.26 -2.35
C GLU A 181 26.13 -0.27 -1.60
N LYS A 182 25.59 0.73 -2.30
CA LYS A 182 24.68 1.74 -1.74
C LYS A 182 23.21 1.30 -1.71
N GLY A 183 22.92 0.06 -2.05
CA GLY A 183 21.58 -0.48 -2.23
C GLY A 183 21.01 -0.20 -3.62
N CYS A 184 19.75 -0.59 -3.77
CA CYS A 184 18.94 -0.54 -4.98
C CYS A 184 17.54 -0.03 -4.62
N TYR A 185 16.73 0.29 -5.63
CA TYR A 185 15.36 0.77 -5.40
C TYR A 185 14.33 -0.24 -5.86
N CYS A 186 13.30 -0.40 -5.03
CA CYS A 186 12.13 -1.19 -5.35
C CYS A 186 10.88 -0.32 -5.48
N ALA A 187 9.89 -0.82 -6.21
CA ALA A 187 8.58 -0.20 -6.36
C ALA A 187 7.48 -1.25 -6.20
N TRP A 188 6.45 -0.90 -5.42
CA TRP A 188 5.24 -1.69 -5.28
C TRP A 188 4.17 -1.13 -6.22
N PHE A 189 3.54 -2.01 -6.98
CA PHE A 189 2.52 -1.66 -7.97
C PHE A 189 1.23 -2.43 -7.71
N TRP A 190 0.12 -1.76 -7.99
CA TRP A 190 -1.22 -2.31 -7.88
C TRP A 190 -2.14 -1.67 -8.91
N ILE A 191 -2.94 -2.50 -9.59
CA ILE A 191 -4.02 -2.07 -10.46
C ILE A 191 -5.28 -2.81 -10.02
N PRO A 192 -6.31 -2.12 -9.51
CA PRO A 192 -7.55 -2.76 -9.08
C PRO A 192 -8.49 -3.13 -10.24
N ASP A 193 -9.50 -3.97 -9.95
CA ASP A 193 -10.55 -4.40 -10.89
C ASP A 193 -11.69 -3.34 -11.07
N GLY A 194 -11.56 -2.17 -10.42
CA GLY A 194 -12.44 -1.01 -10.66
C GLY A 194 -13.83 -1.11 -10.02
N CYS A 195 -13.97 -1.95 -9.01
CA CYS A 195 -14.92 -1.66 -7.92
C CYS A 195 -14.72 -0.30 -7.15
#